data_AF-A0AAW0TKM5-F1
#
_entry.id   AF-A0AAW0TKM5-F1
#
_cell.length_a   1.000
_cell.length_b   1.000
_cell.length_c   1.000
_cell.angle_alpha   90.00
_cell.angle_beta   90.00
_cell.angle_gamma   90.00
#
_symmetry.space_group_name_H-M   'P 1'
#
loop_
_entity.id
_entity.type
_entity.pdbx_description
1 polymer ?
#
loop_
_entity_poly.entity_id
_entity_poly.type
_entity_poly.pdbx_seq_one_letter_code
_entity_poly.pdbx_strand_id
1 'polypeptide(L)'
;MDVQKQQEEKFREACCFGDTDAIMTLISRGINVNSQHEINGWTGLHWACKRGHTEIIQLLMSHGADPEIENNQAQKPANLTTSAQILHLLGAEIPPTSEGTAGNTDSLPITPSYLSNPPIDYKVPVNPVSMKNPFGKPLTNGIESADSCTVSQYGNGVATHPSTQISGSNYVQDSLARQNKEIVLKVRLAHSDDPDFIEIEFQKAQINYSSLLTTCCREMAVNPQLVERIRKLPNTRLRNDKDVQRLTDYTELELVMKGQSRPPVVRNDTQSTSKNNYSSIHGFKNQTILY
;
A
#
# COMPACT_ATOMS: atom_id res chain seq x y z
N MET A 1 -12.37 -35.63 -10.47
CA MET A 1 -11.60 -34.41 -10.16
C MET A 1 -10.25 -34.60 -10.79
N ASP A 2 -9.96 -33.87 -11.85
CA ASP A 2 -8.71 -34.04 -12.61
C ASP A 2 -7.53 -33.61 -11.72
N VAL A 3 -6.68 -34.58 -11.37
CA VAL A 3 -5.52 -34.36 -10.49
C VAL A 3 -4.61 -33.26 -11.07
N GLN A 4 -4.49 -33.20 -12.39
CA GLN A 4 -3.70 -32.19 -13.10
C GLN A 4 -4.29 -30.79 -12.94
N LYS A 5 -5.62 -30.62 -13.09
CA LYS A 5 -6.30 -29.34 -12.92
C LYS A 5 -6.13 -28.80 -11.49
N GLN A 6 -6.19 -29.68 -10.50
CA GLN A 6 -5.94 -29.31 -9.10
C GLN A 6 -4.48 -28.89 -8.86
N GLN A 7 -3.53 -29.51 -9.57
CA GLN A 7 -2.11 -29.14 -9.49
C GLN A 7 -1.83 -27.80 -10.15
N GLU A 8 -2.44 -27.51 -11.30
CA GLU A 8 -2.37 -26.21 -11.98
C GLU A 8 -2.98 -25.09 -11.13
N GLU A 9 -4.07 -25.37 -10.41
CA GLU A 9 -4.66 -24.43 -9.45
C GLU A 9 -3.71 -24.13 -8.29
N LYS A 10 -3.15 -25.16 -7.65
CA LYS A 10 -2.13 -25.01 -6.59
C LYS A 10 -0.89 -24.25 -7.06
N PHE A 11 -0.50 -24.44 -8.32
CA PHE A 11 0.62 -23.73 -8.92
C PHE A 11 0.35 -22.22 -9.00
N ARG A 12 -0.85 -21.82 -9.45
CA ARG A 12 -1.25 -20.41 -9.49
C ARG A 12 -1.37 -19.81 -8.09
N GLU A 13 -1.90 -20.57 -7.12
CA GLU A 13 -1.93 -20.15 -5.72
C GLU A 13 -0.52 -19.86 -5.19
N ALA A 14 0.43 -20.77 -5.40
CA ALA A 14 1.83 -20.59 -5.01
C ALA A 14 2.45 -19.32 -5.65
N CYS A 15 2.18 -19.08 -6.95
CA CYS A 15 2.59 -17.87 -7.66
C CYS A 15 1.98 -16.59 -7.05
N CYS A 16 0.74 -16.65 -6.56
CA CYS A 16 0.09 -15.52 -5.89
C CYS A 16 0.69 -15.25 -4.50
N PHE A 17 1.04 -16.30 -3.75
CA PHE A 17 1.56 -16.17 -2.38
C PHE A 17 3.03 -15.80 -2.30
N GLY A 18 3.85 -16.11 -3.31
CA GLY A 18 5.30 -15.90 -3.18
C GLY A 18 6.09 -17.17 -2.86
N ASP A 19 5.49 -18.36 -2.96
CA ASP A 19 6.11 -19.61 -2.49
C ASP A 19 6.96 -20.27 -3.58
N THR A 20 8.26 -19.98 -3.57
CA THR A 20 9.23 -20.50 -4.54
C THR A 20 9.43 -22.01 -4.44
N ASP A 21 9.44 -22.57 -3.23
CA ASP A 21 9.64 -24.00 -2.98
C ASP A 21 8.46 -24.83 -3.51
N ALA A 22 7.23 -24.36 -3.28
CA ALA A 22 6.04 -24.98 -3.82
C ALA A 22 6.04 -24.94 -5.35
N ILE A 23 6.43 -23.80 -5.95
CA ILE A 23 6.52 -23.66 -7.41
C ILE A 23 7.54 -24.65 -7.99
N MET A 24 8.73 -24.77 -7.43
CA MET A 24 9.76 -25.71 -7.90
C MET A 24 9.29 -27.17 -7.79
N THR A 25 8.63 -27.52 -6.68
CA THR A 25 8.05 -28.85 -6.48
C THR A 25 6.96 -29.16 -7.50
N LEU A 26 6.20 -28.15 -7.92
CA LEU A 26 5.12 -28.27 -8.89
C LEU A 26 5.67 -28.35 -10.33
N ILE A 27 6.68 -27.55 -10.68
CA ILE A 27 7.35 -27.61 -11.98
C ILE A 27 8.03 -28.97 -12.18
N SER A 28 8.68 -29.52 -11.15
CA SER A 28 9.31 -30.86 -11.23
C SER A 28 8.30 -32.00 -11.46
N ARG A 29 7.00 -31.78 -11.19
CA ARG A 29 5.91 -32.71 -11.49
C ARG A 29 5.39 -32.62 -12.93
N GLY A 30 5.97 -31.74 -13.76
CA GLY A 30 5.59 -31.59 -15.17
C GLY A 30 4.32 -30.76 -15.38
N ILE A 31 4.03 -29.82 -14.48
CA ILE A 31 2.87 -28.92 -14.61
C ILE A 31 3.11 -27.91 -15.72
N ASN A 32 2.05 -27.60 -16.47
CA ASN A 32 2.09 -26.56 -17.49
C ASN A 32 2.16 -25.17 -16.83
N VAL A 33 3.32 -24.52 -16.98
CA VAL A 33 3.61 -23.17 -16.47
C VAL A 33 2.66 -22.12 -17.07
N ASN A 34 2.23 -22.33 -18.31
CA ASN A 34 1.37 -21.44 -19.08
C ASN A 34 -0.12 -21.79 -18.90
N SER A 35 -0.49 -22.61 -17.90
CA SER A 35 -1.88 -22.97 -17.62
C SER A 35 -2.71 -21.74 -17.23
N GLN A 36 -3.78 -21.51 -17.99
CA GLN A 36 -4.73 -20.42 -17.73
C GLN A 36 -5.85 -20.89 -16.81
N HIS A 37 -6.26 -19.99 -15.91
CA HIS A 37 -7.40 -20.23 -15.04
C HIS A 37 -8.72 -20.05 -15.81
N GLU A 38 -9.66 -20.97 -15.64
CA GLU A 38 -10.89 -21.03 -16.46
C GLU A 38 -11.78 -19.78 -16.35
N ILE A 39 -11.86 -19.17 -15.18
CA ILE A 39 -12.75 -18.02 -14.93
C ILE A 39 -12.20 -16.70 -15.48
N ASN A 40 -10.94 -16.37 -15.22
CA ASN A 40 -10.34 -15.06 -15.54
C ASN A 40 -9.26 -15.13 -16.62
N GLY A 41 -8.83 -16.32 -17.05
CA GLY A 41 -7.78 -16.51 -18.05
C GLY A 41 -6.36 -16.27 -17.51
N TRP A 42 -6.17 -16.19 -16.19
CA TRP A 42 -4.88 -15.80 -15.62
C TRP A 42 -3.90 -16.98 -15.56
N THR A 43 -2.67 -16.75 -16.00
CA THR A 43 -1.53 -17.65 -15.79
C THR A 43 -0.83 -17.36 -14.45
N GLY A 44 0.08 -18.23 -14.03
CA GLY A 44 0.93 -17.98 -12.86
C GLY A 44 1.71 -16.65 -12.98
N LEU A 45 2.14 -16.30 -14.19
CA LEU A 45 2.88 -15.07 -14.47
C LEU A 45 2.04 -13.80 -14.24
N HIS A 46 0.74 -13.81 -14.59
CA HIS A 46 -0.17 -12.69 -14.29
C HIS A 46 -0.28 -12.43 -12.78
N TRP A 47 -0.40 -13.49 -11.98
CA TRP A 47 -0.46 -13.38 -10.53
C TRP A 47 0.84 -12.82 -9.93
N ALA A 48 1.98 -13.31 -10.41
CA ALA A 48 3.29 -12.84 -9.97
C ALA A 48 3.51 -11.36 -10.31
N CYS A 49 3.14 -10.93 -11.53
CA CYS A 49 3.27 -9.54 -11.98
C CYS A 49 2.36 -8.57 -11.21
N LYS A 50 1.11 -8.97 -10.92
CA LYS A 50 0.19 -8.15 -10.12
C LYS A 50 0.63 -8.02 -8.66
N ARG A 51 1.25 -9.06 -8.10
CA ARG A 51 1.74 -9.07 -6.70
C ARG A 51 3.12 -8.42 -6.56
N GLY A 52 3.86 -8.27 -7.65
CA GLY A 52 5.20 -7.69 -7.64
C GLY A 52 6.30 -8.68 -7.26
N HIS A 53 6.07 -9.99 -7.42
CA HIS A 53 7.00 -11.04 -7.00
C HIS A 53 8.11 -11.25 -8.03
N THR A 54 9.14 -10.41 -8.01
CA THR A 54 10.25 -10.40 -8.97
C THR A 54 10.98 -11.74 -9.06
N GLU A 55 11.24 -12.39 -7.93
CA GLU A 55 11.93 -13.69 -7.87
C GLU A 55 11.13 -14.79 -8.57
N ILE A 56 9.80 -14.81 -8.37
CA ILE A 56 8.91 -15.76 -9.05
C ILE A 56 8.86 -15.48 -10.54
N ILE A 57 8.81 -14.21 -10.95
CA ILE A 57 8.78 -13.85 -12.38
C ILE A 57 10.04 -14.38 -13.07
N GLN A 58 11.22 -14.19 -12.47
CA GLN A 58 12.48 -14.73 -13.00
C GLN A 58 12.47 -16.25 -13.09
N LEU A 59 11.97 -16.92 -12.06
CA LEU A 59 11.86 -18.38 -12.02
C LEU A 59 10.89 -18.91 -13.08
N LEU A 60 9.72 -18.29 -13.22
CA LEU A 60 8.75 -18.68 -14.24
C LEU A 60 9.33 -18.48 -15.65
N MET A 61 10.01 -17.36 -15.90
CA MET A 61 10.67 -17.10 -17.18
C MET A 61 11.79 -18.09 -17.50
N SER A 62 12.62 -18.47 -16.52
CA SER A 62 13.67 -19.48 -16.73
C SER A 62 13.09 -20.87 -17.06
N HIS A 63 11.86 -21.13 -16.62
CA HIS A 63 11.11 -22.35 -16.91
C HIS A 63 10.16 -22.23 -18.11
N GLY A 64 10.32 -21.22 -18.97
CA GLY A 64 9.60 -21.10 -20.24
C GLY A 64 8.18 -20.53 -20.13
N ALA A 65 7.91 -19.71 -19.12
CA ALA A 65 6.67 -18.94 -19.06
C ALA A 65 6.60 -17.94 -20.22
N ASP A 66 5.47 -17.88 -20.90
CA ASP A 66 5.22 -16.97 -22.01
C ASP A 66 4.64 -15.63 -21.50
N PRO A 67 5.36 -14.50 -21.67
CA PRO A 67 4.89 -13.18 -21.26
C PRO A 67 3.85 -12.57 -22.21
N GLU A 68 3.60 -13.18 -23.37
CA GLU A 68 2.65 -12.66 -24.36
C GLU A 68 1.23 -13.19 -24.18
N ILE A 69 1.01 -14.15 -23.28
CA ILE A 69 -0.31 -14.72 -23.03
C ILE A 69 -1.24 -13.65 -22.45
N GLU A 70 -2.39 -13.46 -23.09
CA GLU A 70 -3.43 -12.55 -22.62
C GLU A 70 -4.47 -13.28 -21.76
N ASN A 71 -4.97 -12.57 -20.76
CA ASN A 71 -6.11 -13.03 -19.97
C ASN A 71 -7.47 -12.74 -20.67
N ASN A 72 -8.59 -13.09 -20.02
CA ASN A 72 -9.93 -12.84 -20.56
C ASN A 72 -10.27 -11.34 -20.75
N GLN A 73 -9.44 -10.43 -20.23
CA GLN A 73 -9.57 -8.98 -20.40
C GLN A 73 -8.62 -8.44 -21.49
N ALA A 74 -8.00 -9.31 -22.30
CA ALA A 74 -6.98 -8.95 -23.29
C ALA A 74 -5.79 -8.18 -22.69
N GLN A 75 -5.44 -8.48 -21.44
CA GLN A 75 -4.30 -7.88 -20.77
C GLN A 75 -3.16 -8.89 -20.70
N LYS A 76 -1.96 -8.44 -21.09
CA LYS A 76 -0.70 -9.16 -20.88
C LYS A 76 -0.24 -9.01 -19.42
N PRO A 77 0.63 -9.90 -18.90
CA PRO A 77 1.23 -9.79 -17.57
C PRO A 77 1.92 -8.44 -17.32
N ALA A 78 2.57 -7.88 -18.36
CA ALA A 78 3.22 -6.56 -18.29
C ALA A 78 2.23 -5.44 -17.97
N ASN A 79 1.00 -5.48 -18.51
CA ASN A 79 -0.03 -4.45 -18.29
C ASN A 79 -0.56 -4.45 -16.86
N LEU A 80 -0.37 -5.55 -16.10
CA LEU A 80 -0.81 -5.66 -14.71
C LEU A 80 0.18 -5.06 -13.70
N THR A 81 1.37 -4.64 -14.15
CA THR A 81 2.42 -4.12 -13.28
C THR A 81 2.74 -2.67 -13.63
N THR A 82 3.10 -1.87 -12.62
CA THR A 82 3.60 -0.50 -12.80
C THR A 82 5.11 -0.41 -12.51
N SER A 83 5.69 -1.50 -11.99
CA SER A 83 7.11 -1.54 -11.64
C SER A 83 8.00 -1.62 -12.88
N ALA A 84 8.86 -0.62 -13.06
CA ALA A 84 9.86 -0.60 -14.14
C ALA A 84 10.77 -1.83 -14.12
N GLN A 85 11.10 -2.35 -12.93
CA GLN A 85 11.92 -3.55 -12.78
C GLN A 85 11.24 -4.78 -13.39
N ILE A 86 9.94 -4.96 -13.18
CA ILE A 86 9.20 -6.12 -13.68
C ILE A 86 8.98 -5.99 -15.19
N LEU A 87 8.67 -4.79 -15.68
CA LEU A 87 8.56 -4.52 -17.11
C LEU A 87 9.86 -4.86 -17.85
N HIS A 88 11.00 -4.42 -17.32
CA HIS A 88 12.32 -4.75 -17.87
C HIS A 88 12.59 -6.26 -17.86
N LEU A 89 12.20 -6.98 -16.80
CA LEU A 89 12.36 -8.44 -16.75
C LEU A 89 11.53 -9.15 -17.82
N LEU A 90 10.32 -8.68 -18.09
CA LEU A 90 9.43 -9.25 -19.10
C LEU A 90 9.83 -8.91 -20.55
N GLY A 91 10.90 -8.10 -20.75
CA GLY A 91 11.30 -7.65 -22.07
C GLY A 91 10.33 -6.66 -22.72
N ALA A 92 9.38 -6.12 -21.96
CA ALA A 92 8.52 -5.06 -22.43
C ALA A 92 9.34 -3.76 -22.48
N GLU A 93 9.48 -3.18 -23.68
CA GLU A 93 10.04 -1.84 -23.83
C GLU A 93 9.29 -0.91 -22.87
N ILE A 94 10.03 -0.31 -21.94
CA ILE A 94 9.52 0.77 -21.11
C ILE A 94 9.03 1.82 -22.14
N PRO A 95 7.72 2.11 -22.26
CA PRO A 95 7.31 3.26 -23.05
C PRO A 95 8.11 4.41 -22.47
N PRO A 96 8.92 5.13 -23.27
CA PRO A 96 9.84 6.11 -22.74
C PRO A 96 9.03 6.99 -21.80
N THR A 97 9.34 6.88 -20.51
CA THR A 97 8.84 7.83 -19.54
C THR A 97 9.22 9.16 -20.13
N SER A 98 8.20 9.96 -20.41
CA SER A 98 8.28 11.30 -20.97
C SER A 98 9.07 12.19 -20.00
N GLU A 99 10.37 11.98 -19.94
CA GLU A 99 11.34 12.88 -19.36
C GLU A 99 11.94 13.65 -20.53
N GLY A 100 11.34 14.82 -20.80
CA GLY A 100 12.01 15.97 -21.37
C GLY A 100 12.55 15.86 -22.79
N THR A 101 11.67 15.76 -23.80
CA THR A 101 11.98 16.36 -25.10
C THR A 101 11.73 17.86 -24.99
N ALA A 102 12.80 18.63 -24.84
CA ALA A 102 12.79 20.06 -25.13
C ALA A 102 12.43 20.24 -26.62
N GLY A 103 11.19 20.63 -26.92
CA GLY A 103 10.76 20.88 -28.29
C GLY A 103 9.25 20.96 -28.44
N ASN A 104 8.76 22.20 -28.57
CA ASN A 104 7.44 22.58 -29.08
C ASN A 104 6.26 22.56 -28.10
N THR A 105 6.30 23.48 -27.14
CA THR A 105 5.10 23.98 -26.44
C THR A 105 4.42 25.02 -27.32
N ASP A 106 3.66 24.63 -28.34
CA ASP A 106 2.75 25.56 -29.00
C ASP A 106 1.34 24.98 -29.09
N SER A 107 0.44 25.68 -28.40
CA SER A 107 -1.01 25.50 -28.33
C SER A 107 -1.54 24.47 -27.32
N LEU A 108 -1.41 24.81 -26.03
CA LEU A 108 -2.48 24.47 -25.09
C LEU A 108 -3.75 25.24 -25.52
N PRO A 109 -4.96 24.64 -25.48
CA PRO A 109 -6.18 25.29 -25.97
C PRO A 109 -6.56 26.55 -25.18
N ILE A 110 -5.95 26.78 -24.01
CA ILE A 110 -6.16 27.96 -23.18
C ILE A 110 -4.79 28.41 -22.68
N THR A 111 -4.41 29.64 -23.02
CA THR A 111 -3.28 30.33 -22.40
C THR A 111 -3.75 30.97 -21.08
N PRO A 112 -3.05 30.74 -19.96
CA PRO A 112 -3.42 31.34 -18.69
C PRO A 112 -3.22 32.88 -18.71
N SER A 113 -4.15 33.61 -18.07
CA SER A 113 -4.26 35.08 -18.14
C SER A 113 -2.98 35.86 -17.83
N TYR A 114 -2.15 35.39 -16.90
CA TYR A 114 -0.90 36.06 -16.51
C TYR A 114 0.22 35.96 -17.55
N LEU A 115 0.16 35.00 -18.47
CA LEU A 115 1.05 34.92 -19.63
C LEU A 115 0.58 35.86 -20.75
N SER A 116 -0.74 36.01 -20.92
CA SER A 116 -1.33 36.96 -21.87
C SER A 116 -1.22 38.41 -21.41
N ASN A 117 -1.28 38.64 -20.10
CA ASN A 117 -1.17 39.94 -19.45
C ASN A 117 -0.10 39.87 -18.35
N PRO A 118 1.18 39.94 -18.72
CA PRO A 118 2.24 40.04 -17.73
C PRO A 118 2.01 41.29 -16.87
N PRO A 119 2.21 41.21 -15.54
CA PRO A 119 2.08 42.35 -14.65
C PRO A 119 3.01 43.47 -15.12
N ILE A 120 2.48 44.69 -15.13
CA ILE A 120 3.19 45.89 -15.58
C ILE A 120 4.50 46.01 -14.80
N ASP A 121 5.63 46.06 -15.51
CA ASP A 121 6.95 46.37 -14.95
C ASP A 121 6.92 47.81 -14.41
N TYR A 122 6.50 47.96 -13.16
CA TYR A 122 6.49 49.27 -12.50
C TYR A 122 7.92 49.55 -12.01
N LYS A 123 8.68 50.29 -12.82
CA LYS A 123 9.91 50.92 -12.33
C LYS A 123 9.52 52.00 -11.33
N VAL A 124 9.67 51.71 -10.04
CA VAL A 124 9.54 52.72 -8.99
C VAL A 124 10.72 53.69 -9.15
N PRO A 125 10.50 54.99 -9.44
CA PRO A 125 11.57 55.97 -9.37
C PRO A 125 11.97 56.12 -7.90
N VAL A 126 13.07 55.46 -7.52
CA VAL A 126 13.75 55.70 -6.25
C VAL A 126 14.38 57.10 -6.29
N ASN A 127 13.62 58.11 -5.87
CA ASN A 127 14.21 59.34 -5.38
C ASN A 127 15.01 58.99 -4.12
N PRO A 128 16.32 59.28 -4.03
CA PRO A 128 17.11 58.92 -2.87
C PRO A 128 16.75 59.85 -1.70
N VAL A 129 15.70 59.49 -0.95
CA VAL A 129 15.47 60.08 0.37
C VAL A 129 16.48 59.43 1.31
N SER A 130 17.45 60.23 1.73
CA SER A 130 18.49 59.87 2.70
C SER A 130 17.84 59.63 4.07
N MET A 131 17.27 58.43 4.27
CA MET A 131 16.88 57.93 5.58
C MET A 131 18.07 57.18 6.19
N LYS A 132 18.78 57.84 7.11
CA LYS A 132 19.78 57.18 7.95
C LYS A 132 19.07 56.22 8.90
N ASN A 133 19.42 54.93 8.81
CA ASN A 133 18.97 53.92 9.76
C ASN A 133 19.67 54.16 11.12
N PRO A 134 18.96 54.26 12.26
CA PRO A 134 19.57 54.52 13.57
C PRO A 134 20.35 53.33 14.15
N PHE A 135 20.37 52.18 13.47
CA PHE A 135 21.22 51.03 13.79
C PHE A 135 22.19 50.80 12.63
N GLY A 136 23.42 51.28 12.81
CA GLY A 136 24.47 51.36 11.78
C GLY A 136 25.00 50.03 11.26
N LYS A 137 24.20 49.31 10.47
CA LYS A 137 24.67 48.27 9.54
C LYS A 137 23.97 48.45 8.19
N PRO A 138 24.71 48.64 7.09
CA PRO A 138 24.10 48.67 5.77
C PRO A 138 23.66 47.24 5.38
N LEU A 139 22.40 47.06 5.04
CA LEU A 139 21.91 45.88 4.32
C LEU A 139 22.24 46.09 2.84
N THR A 140 23.44 45.69 2.41
CA THR A 140 23.79 45.67 0.98
C THR A 140 23.37 44.34 0.37
N ASN A 141 22.11 44.24 -0.08
CA ASN A 141 21.80 43.33 -1.17
C ASN A 141 22.12 44.08 -2.47
N GLY A 142 23.42 44.17 -2.78
CA GLY A 142 23.89 44.74 -4.03
C GLY A 142 23.75 43.74 -5.16
N ILE A 143 22.75 43.95 -6.02
CA ILE A 143 22.82 43.50 -7.41
C ILE A 143 23.21 44.75 -8.21
N GLU A 144 24.51 44.81 -8.46
CA GLU A 144 25.24 45.31 -9.63
C GLU A 144 24.69 46.50 -10.44
N SER A 145 25.52 47.54 -10.51
CA SER A 145 25.69 48.36 -11.71
C SER A 145 27.17 48.70 -11.87
N ALA A 146 27.84 48.11 -12.85
CA ALA A 146 28.98 48.71 -13.53
C ALA A 146 29.24 48.01 -14.86
N ASP A 147 29.18 48.80 -15.92
CA ASP A 147 29.56 48.46 -17.27
C ASP A 147 31.02 47.99 -17.39
N SER A 148 31.26 47.20 -18.45
CA SER A 148 32.49 47.09 -19.24
C SER A 148 33.65 46.18 -18.77
N CYS A 149 34.30 45.60 -19.79
CA CYS A 149 35.68 45.10 -19.87
C CYS A 149 35.90 43.57 -19.91
N THR A 150 36.09 43.09 -21.16
CA THR A 150 37.23 42.29 -21.66
C THR A 150 37.65 40.97 -20.98
N VAL A 151 37.49 39.90 -21.78
CA VAL A 151 38.37 38.72 -21.98
C VAL A 151 39.73 38.73 -21.25
N SER A 152 40.05 37.64 -20.52
CA SER A 152 41.34 36.88 -20.45
C SER A 152 41.26 35.84 -19.30
N GLN A 153 41.20 34.53 -19.58
CA GLN A 153 42.31 33.56 -19.59
C GLN A 153 43.02 33.25 -18.25
N TYR A 154 42.85 31.97 -17.84
CA TYR A 154 43.70 31.06 -17.06
C TYR A 154 44.23 31.42 -15.66
N GLY A 155 43.94 30.56 -14.68
CA GLY A 155 44.71 30.46 -13.43
C GLY A 155 44.08 29.56 -12.38
N ASN A 156 44.71 28.41 -12.12
CA ASN A 156 44.41 27.46 -11.04
C ASN A 156 44.37 28.12 -9.64
N GLY A 157 43.42 27.72 -8.79
CA GLY A 157 43.42 28.08 -7.37
C GLY A 157 42.27 27.43 -6.60
N VAL A 158 42.61 26.66 -5.58
CA VAL A 158 41.74 25.92 -4.66
C VAL A 158 40.71 26.85 -4.00
N ALA A 159 39.41 26.56 -4.16
CA ALA A 159 38.33 27.25 -3.46
C ALA A 159 37.64 26.29 -2.48
N THR A 160 37.99 26.41 -1.20
CA THR A 160 37.17 25.99 -0.06
C THR A 160 35.76 26.55 -0.20
N HIS A 161 34.74 25.69 -0.27
CA HIS A 161 33.34 26.12 -0.24
C HIS A 161 32.98 26.63 1.16
N PRO A 162 32.48 27.87 1.32
CA PRO A 162 31.75 28.23 2.52
C PRO A 162 30.40 27.51 2.50
N SER A 163 30.14 26.73 3.54
CA SER A 163 28.86 26.12 3.86
C SER A 163 27.77 27.20 3.91
N THR A 164 26.91 27.25 2.90
CA THR A 164 25.63 27.96 3.00
C THR A 164 24.52 26.93 3.00
N GLN A 165 24.00 26.74 4.21
CA GLN A 165 22.81 25.98 4.53
C GLN A 165 21.68 26.29 3.53
N ILE A 166 21.36 25.30 2.70
CA ILE A 166 20.10 25.29 1.97
C ILE A 166 19.04 25.06 3.04
N SER A 167 18.27 26.11 3.31
CA SER A 167 17.16 26.14 4.26
C SER A 167 16.12 25.07 3.89
N GLY A 168 16.29 23.87 4.46
CA GLY A 168 15.30 22.82 4.47
C GLY A 168 14.18 23.19 5.44
N SER A 169 13.26 24.05 5.02
CA SER A 169 12.13 24.45 5.87
C SER A 169 10.79 23.82 5.49
N ASN A 170 10.70 22.95 4.47
CA ASN A 170 9.44 22.29 4.08
C ASN A 170 9.34 20.80 4.43
N TYR A 171 10.37 20.18 5.03
CA TYR A 171 10.33 18.79 5.51
C TYR A 171 10.02 18.65 7.01
N VAL A 172 10.08 19.75 7.77
CA VAL A 172 9.87 19.72 9.23
C VAL A 172 8.37 19.81 9.58
N GLN A 173 7.56 20.48 8.76
CA GLN A 173 6.11 20.56 9.01
C GLN A 173 5.36 19.25 8.74
N ASP A 174 5.75 18.48 7.72
CA ASP A 174 5.09 17.20 7.38
C ASP A 174 5.55 16.02 8.27
N SER A 175 6.68 16.17 8.97
CA SER A 175 7.15 15.18 9.95
C SER A 175 6.50 15.39 11.32
N LEU A 176 6.36 16.64 11.79
CA LEU A 176 5.58 16.98 13.00
C LEU A 176 4.08 16.67 12.84
N ALA A 177 3.50 16.91 11.66
CA ALA A 177 2.10 16.58 11.38
C ALA A 177 1.82 15.06 11.41
N ARG A 178 2.79 14.21 11.06
CA ARG A 178 2.67 12.75 11.19
C ARG A 178 2.79 12.27 12.64
N GLN A 179 3.54 12.98 13.50
CA GLN A 179 3.73 12.58 14.90
C GLN A 179 2.53 12.88 15.79
N ASN A 180 1.68 13.85 15.42
CA ASN A 180 0.47 14.21 16.18
C ASN A 180 -0.82 13.68 15.55
N LYS A 181 -0.76 12.66 14.69
CA LYS A 181 -1.97 12.08 14.11
C LYS A 181 -2.72 11.27 15.18
N GLU A 182 -3.87 11.75 15.59
CA GLU A 182 -4.82 10.99 16.41
C GLU A 182 -5.59 9.99 15.52
N ILE A 183 -5.97 8.87 16.12
CA ILE A 183 -6.87 7.89 15.51
C ILE A 183 -8.06 7.62 16.41
N VAL A 184 -9.22 7.45 15.81
CA VAL A 184 -10.45 7.07 16.53
C VAL A 184 -10.69 5.58 16.34
N LEU A 185 -10.92 4.82 17.41
CA LEU A 185 -11.22 3.39 17.35
C LEU A 185 -12.61 3.11 17.92
N LYS A 186 -13.35 2.20 17.28
CA LYS A 186 -14.68 1.78 17.73
C LYS A 186 -14.54 0.53 18.57
N VAL A 187 -14.81 0.61 19.87
CA VAL A 187 -14.51 -0.46 20.82
C VAL A 187 -15.80 -0.92 21.50
N ARG A 188 -15.98 -2.23 21.61
CA ARG A 188 -17.08 -2.83 22.39
C ARG A 188 -16.63 -4.07 23.17
N LEU A 189 -17.46 -4.51 24.10
CA LEU A 189 -17.25 -5.74 24.85
C LEU A 189 -17.83 -6.92 24.07
N ALA A 190 -17.11 -8.06 24.08
CA ALA A 190 -17.62 -9.27 23.48
C ALA A 190 -18.80 -9.82 24.28
N HIS A 191 -19.89 -10.17 23.59
CA HIS A 191 -21.10 -10.75 24.19
C HIS A 191 -21.70 -9.92 25.33
N SER A 192 -21.49 -8.60 25.29
CA SER A 192 -22.22 -7.66 26.12
C SER A 192 -23.68 -7.60 25.68
N ASP A 193 -24.57 -7.32 26.61
CA ASP A 193 -25.98 -7.00 26.32
C ASP A 193 -26.09 -5.70 25.52
N ASP A 194 -25.09 -4.81 25.65
CA ASP A 194 -24.94 -3.59 24.86
C ASP A 194 -24.15 -3.88 23.58
N PRO A 195 -24.78 -3.83 22.38
CA PRO A 195 -24.11 -4.10 21.10
C PRO A 195 -23.30 -2.91 20.58
N ASP A 196 -23.45 -1.74 21.21
CA ASP A 196 -22.96 -0.45 20.74
C ASP A 196 -21.45 -0.32 20.85
N PHE A 197 -20.88 0.46 19.94
CA PHE A 197 -19.46 0.80 19.94
C PHE A 197 -19.24 2.14 20.61
N ILE A 198 -18.20 2.20 21.43
CA ILE A 198 -17.68 3.43 22.00
C ILE A 198 -16.50 3.89 21.14
N GLU A 199 -16.50 5.16 20.75
CA GLU A 199 -15.39 5.77 20.02
C GLU A 199 -14.35 6.29 21.01
N ILE A 200 -13.12 5.80 20.89
CA ILE A 200 -12.00 6.16 21.76
C ILE A 200 -10.86 6.70 20.90
N GLU A 201 -10.35 7.87 21.28
CA GLU A 201 -9.27 8.57 20.58
C GLU A 201 -7.89 8.16 21.13
N PHE A 202 -6.94 7.94 20.23
CA PHE A 202 -5.58 7.54 20.55
C PHE A 202 -4.55 8.32 19.74
N GLN A 203 -3.44 8.70 20.35
CA GLN A 203 -2.29 9.23 19.63
C GLN A 203 -1.58 8.10 18.87
N LYS A 204 -1.62 8.13 17.53
CA LYS A 204 -1.09 7.04 16.69
C LYS A 204 0.41 6.80 16.88
N ALA A 205 1.18 7.85 17.19
CA ALA A 205 2.62 7.75 17.40
C ALA A 205 2.99 6.98 18.68
N GLN A 206 2.10 6.96 19.68
CA GLN A 206 2.38 6.42 21.02
C GLN A 206 1.55 5.18 21.37
N ILE A 207 0.61 4.79 20.51
CA ILE A 207 -0.26 3.64 20.76
C ILE A 207 0.54 2.33 20.73
N ASN A 208 0.46 1.57 21.82
CA ASN A 208 1.00 0.23 21.98
C ASN A 208 -0.09 -0.69 22.55
N TYR A 209 0.15 -2.00 22.61
CA TYR A 209 -0.87 -2.95 23.05
C TYR A 209 -1.28 -2.71 24.51
N SER A 210 -0.33 -2.40 25.38
CA SER A 210 -0.61 -2.11 26.79
C SER A 210 -1.41 -0.83 27.01
N SER A 211 -1.12 0.23 26.26
CA SER A 211 -1.80 1.52 26.36
C SER A 211 -3.20 1.42 25.76
N LEU A 212 -3.34 0.75 24.61
CA LEU A 212 -4.64 0.39 24.04
C LEU A 212 -5.50 -0.37 25.07
N LEU A 213 -4.98 -1.47 25.63
CA LEU A 213 -5.72 -2.27 26.61
C LEU A 213 -6.13 -1.43 27.84
N THR A 214 -5.20 -0.67 28.40
CA THR A 214 -5.43 0.11 29.63
C THR A 214 -6.46 1.21 29.40
N THR A 215 -6.35 1.95 28.29
CA THR A 215 -7.31 3.01 27.94
C THR A 215 -8.67 2.43 27.61
N CYS A 216 -8.77 1.38 26.80
CA CYS A 216 -10.05 0.72 26.52
C CYS A 216 -10.71 0.22 27.81
N CYS A 217 -9.95 -0.43 28.70
CA CYS A 217 -10.47 -0.91 29.98
C CYS A 217 -10.98 0.25 30.86
N ARG A 218 -10.27 1.38 30.85
CA ARG A 218 -10.65 2.59 31.60
C ARG A 218 -11.95 3.20 31.09
N GLU A 219 -12.04 3.43 29.77
CA GLU A 219 -13.23 4.03 29.14
C GLU A 219 -14.47 3.14 29.29
N MET A 220 -14.27 1.82 29.31
CA MET A 220 -15.35 0.84 29.46
C MET A 220 -15.63 0.44 30.92
N ALA A 221 -14.93 1.03 31.89
CA ALA A 221 -15.02 0.68 33.31
C ALA A 221 -14.81 -0.82 33.62
N VAL A 222 -13.93 -1.49 32.87
CA VAL A 222 -13.65 -2.93 32.96
C VAL A 222 -12.27 -3.17 33.55
N ASN A 223 -12.12 -4.23 34.36
CA ASN A 223 -10.81 -4.59 34.91
C ASN A 223 -9.92 -5.23 33.83
N PRO A 224 -8.71 -4.71 33.57
CA PRO A 224 -7.80 -5.25 32.55
C PRO A 224 -7.39 -6.70 32.79
N GLN A 225 -7.39 -7.17 34.04
CA GLN A 225 -7.06 -8.56 34.36
C GLN A 225 -8.12 -9.56 33.89
N LEU A 226 -9.35 -9.08 33.66
CA LEU A 226 -10.45 -9.89 33.15
C LEU A 226 -10.48 -9.93 31.62
N VAL A 227 -9.66 -9.14 30.93
CA VAL A 227 -9.58 -9.21 29.46
C VAL A 227 -8.65 -10.35 29.06
N GLU A 228 -9.14 -11.27 28.24
CA GLU A 228 -8.34 -12.38 27.71
C GLU A 228 -7.55 -11.95 26.48
N ARG A 229 -8.20 -11.21 25.57
CA ARG A 229 -7.61 -10.75 24.30
C ARG A 229 -8.43 -9.64 23.67
N ILE A 230 -7.77 -8.84 22.84
CA ILE A 230 -8.40 -7.86 21.95
C ILE A 230 -8.43 -8.44 20.53
N ARG A 231 -9.57 -8.35 19.84
CA ARG A 231 -9.70 -8.72 18.43
C ARG A 231 -10.24 -7.56 17.60
N LYS A 232 -9.72 -7.39 16.40
CA LYS A 232 -10.31 -6.58 15.34
C LYS A 232 -11.41 -7.38 14.64
N LEU A 233 -12.56 -6.78 14.38
CA LEU A 233 -13.62 -7.44 13.64
C LEU A 233 -13.21 -7.68 12.17
N PRO A 234 -13.64 -8.81 11.55
CA PRO A 234 -14.59 -9.77 12.11
C PRO A 234 -13.98 -10.74 13.15
N ASN A 235 -12.70 -11.16 13.06
CA ASN A 235 -12.09 -12.13 14.01
C ASN A 235 -10.54 -12.11 14.08
N THR A 236 -9.89 -10.97 13.87
CA THR A 236 -8.43 -10.88 13.84
C THR A 236 -7.86 -10.53 15.23
N ARG A 237 -7.18 -11.47 15.89
CA ARG A 237 -6.56 -11.23 17.20
C ARG A 237 -5.36 -10.28 17.07
N LEU A 238 -5.34 -9.21 17.87
CA LEU A 238 -4.16 -8.36 18.04
C LEU A 238 -3.18 -9.06 18.99
N ARG A 239 -1.93 -9.27 18.57
CA ARG A 239 -0.92 -10.01 19.35
C ARG A 239 0.17 -9.10 19.89
N ASN A 240 0.63 -8.16 19.07
CA ASN A 240 1.80 -7.33 19.36
C ASN A 240 1.54 -5.85 19.02
N ASP A 241 2.45 -4.96 19.45
CA ASP A 241 2.38 -3.52 19.18
C ASP A 241 2.34 -3.17 17.69
N LYS A 242 3.01 -3.97 16.85
CA LYS A 242 2.96 -3.79 15.38
C LYS A 242 1.56 -3.98 14.81
N ASP A 243 0.74 -4.85 15.40
CA ASP A 243 -0.65 -5.05 14.97
C ASP A 243 -1.50 -3.84 15.34
N VAL A 244 -1.23 -3.25 16.51
CA VAL A 244 -1.89 -2.05 17.01
C VAL A 244 -1.53 -0.82 16.16
N GLN A 245 -0.27 -0.67 15.76
CA GLN A 245 0.18 0.43 14.88
C GLN A 245 -0.44 0.37 13.48
N ARG A 246 -0.86 -0.82 13.02
CA ARG A 246 -1.54 -1.02 11.73
C ARG A 246 -3.03 -0.64 11.78
N LEU A 247 -3.58 -0.32 12.94
CA LEU A 247 -4.96 0.13 13.06
C LEU A 247 -5.16 1.46 12.34
N THR A 248 -6.33 1.59 11.73
CA THR A 248 -6.79 2.78 11.02
C THR A 248 -7.99 3.39 11.74
N ASP A 249 -8.36 4.60 11.36
CA ASP A 249 -9.55 5.27 11.89
C ASP A 249 -10.80 4.41 11.75
N TYR A 250 -11.64 4.50 12.77
CA TYR A 250 -12.91 3.80 12.94
C TYR A 250 -12.81 2.28 12.84
N THR A 251 -11.62 1.70 13.08
CA THR A 251 -11.49 0.24 13.14
C THR A 251 -12.27 -0.29 14.34
N GLU A 252 -13.10 -1.31 14.08
CA GLU A 252 -13.90 -1.97 15.09
C GLU A 252 -13.07 -3.02 15.86
N LEU A 253 -13.03 -2.87 17.18
CA LEU A 253 -12.35 -3.73 18.13
C LEU A 253 -13.34 -4.30 19.14
N GLU A 254 -13.02 -5.49 19.61
CA GLU A 254 -13.80 -6.20 20.60
C GLU A 254 -12.89 -6.76 21.69
N LEU A 255 -13.19 -6.43 22.94
CA LEU A 255 -12.51 -6.95 24.13
C LEU A 255 -13.20 -8.24 24.56
N VAL A 256 -12.47 -9.35 24.51
CA VAL A 256 -12.96 -10.67 24.93
C VAL A 256 -12.58 -10.90 26.37
N MET A 257 -13.56 -11.18 27.22
CA MET A 257 -13.40 -11.39 28.66
C MET A 257 -13.01 -12.84 28.99
N LYS A 258 -12.11 -13.03 29.97
CA LYS A 258 -11.74 -14.34 30.54
C LYS A 258 -12.96 -15.01 31.13
N GLY A 259 -13.14 -16.29 30.83
CA GLY A 259 -14.30 -17.06 31.29
C GLY A 259 -15.53 -16.94 30.40
N GLN A 260 -15.56 -15.97 29.48
CA GLN A 260 -16.50 -15.97 28.36
C GLN A 260 -15.89 -16.74 27.19
N SER A 261 -15.67 -18.04 27.42
CA SER A 261 -15.54 -18.98 26.31
C SER A 261 -16.75 -18.80 25.41
N ARG A 262 -16.50 -18.79 24.09
CA ARG A 262 -17.49 -18.99 23.02
C ARG A 262 -18.68 -19.78 23.61
N PRO A 263 -19.94 -19.30 23.51
CA PRO A 263 -21.05 -20.18 23.80
C PRO A 263 -20.77 -21.48 23.05
N PRO A 264 -20.92 -22.66 23.68
CA PRO A 264 -20.67 -23.92 23.00
C PRO A 264 -21.28 -23.79 21.62
N VAL A 265 -20.53 -24.15 20.58
CA VAL A 265 -21.16 -24.28 19.27
C VAL A 265 -22.23 -25.32 19.50
N VAL A 266 -23.45 -24.86 19.75
CA VAL A 266 -24.64 -25.66 19.62
C VAL A 266 -24.63 -25.92 18.14
N ARG A 267 -23.97 -27.01 17.76
CA ARG A 267 -24.34 -27.72 16.56
C ARG A 267 -25.81 -27.97 16.81
N ASN A 268 -26.66 -27.22 16.11
CA ASN A 268 -28.08 -27.50 16.06
C ASN A 268 -28.24 -28.84 15.35
N ASP A 269 -27.87 -29.91 16.04
CA ASP A 269 -28.19 -31.30 15.69
C ASP A 269 -29.60 -31.66 16.19
N THR A 270 -30.34 -30.68 16.74
CA THR A 270 -31.80 -30.77 16.81
C THR A 270 -32.38 -30.39 15.47
N GLN A 271 -32.59 -31.43 14.66
CA GLN A 271 -33.58 -31.50 13.61
C GLN A 271 -34.91 -30.89 14.10
N SER A 272 -35.11 -29.61 13.82
CA SER A 272 -36.44 -29.09 13.52
C SER A 272 -36.81 -29.68 12.18
N THR A 273 -37.74 -30.62 12.22
CA THR A 273 -38.34 -31.31 11.08
C THR A 273 -39.04 -30.31 10.17
N SER A 274 -38.33 -29.75 9.19
CA SER A 274 -38.94 -29.35 7.93
C SER A 274 -38.33 -30.20 6.80
N LYS A 275 -39.22 -30.96 6.16
CA LYS A 275 -38.93 -31.97 5.15
C LYS A 275 -38.11 -31.37 4.02
N ASN A 276 -36.91 -31.90 3.79
CA ASN A 276 -36.35 -32.02 2.46
C ASN A 276 -35.79 -33.44 2.30
N ASN A 277 -36.43 -34.22 1.43
CA ASN A 277 -36.21 -35.65 1.18
C ASN A 277 -34.88 -35.92 0.45
N TYR A 278 -33.74 -35.69 1.10
CA TYR A 278 -32.46 -36.21 0.63
C TYR A 278 -31.77 -36.97 1.75
N SER A 279 -31.95 -38.29 1.74
CA SER A 279 -31.16 -39.21 2.55
C SER A 279 -29.89 -39.56 1.78
N SER A 280 -28.73 -39.18 2.31
CA SER A 280 -27.42 -39.55 1.78
C SER A 280 -27.30 -41.08 1.68
N ILE A 281 -27.10 -41.57 0.46
CA ILE A 281 -26.99 -42.99 0.14
C ILE A 281 -25.57 -43.47 0.52
N HIS A 282 -25.36 -43.78 1.79
CA HIS A 282 -24.07 -44.30 2.27
C HIS A 282 -24.21 -45.63 3.01
N GLY A 283 -25.03 -46.54 2.46
CA GLY A 283 -25.32 -47.81 3.15
C GLY A 283 -25.69 -49.04 2.32
N PHE A 284 -25.66 -49.03 0.99
CA PHE A 284 -26.06 -50.23 0.22
C PHE A 284 -24.97 -50.65 -0.76
N LYS A 285 -24.15 -51.63 -0.34
CA LYS A 285 -23.03 -52.19 -1.11
C LYS A 285 -23.42 -53.21 -2.18
N ASN A 286 -24.67 -53.63 -2.30
CA ASN A 286 -25.05 -54.73 -3.21
C ASN A 286 -26.35 -54.46 -3.96
N GLN A 287 -26.33 -53.66 -5.02
CA GLN A 287 -27.36 -53.73 -6.05
C GLN A 287 -26.71 -53.73 -7.44
N THR A 288 -26.84 -54.88 -8.12
CA THR A 288 -26.47 -55.09 -9.52
C THR A 288 -27.40 -54.25 -10.39
N ILE A 289 -26.84 -53.32 -11.17
CA ILE A 289 -27.57 -52.58 -12.19
C ILE A 289 -27.58 -53.46 -13.44
N LEU A 290 -28.75 -53.98 -13.82
CA LEU A 290 -28.97 -54.58 -15.15
C LEU A 290 -29.15 -53.45 -16.16
N TYR A 291 -28.44 -53.56 -17.29
CA TYR A 291 -28.40 -52.60 -18.40
C TYR A 291 -29.78 -52.35 -19.02
#